data_AF-A0A1Y2ECH2-F1
#
_entry.id   AF-A0A1Y2ECH2-F1
#
_cell.length_a   1.000
_cell.length_b   1.000
_cell.length_c   1.000
_cell.angle_alpha   90.00
_cell.angle_beta   90.00
_cell.angle_gamma   90.00
#
_symmetry.space_group_name_H-M   'P 1'
#
loop_
_entity.id
_entity.type
_entity.pdbx_description
1 polymer ?
#
loop_
_entity_poly.entity_id
_entity_poly.type
_entity_poly.pdbx_seq_one_letter_code
_entity_poly.pdbx_strand_id
1 'polypeptide(L)'
;MTTTPSSSTLDAPTTLLSELPSRVSTPDTTLSSEAALKKKVQKEAKAAEAAAKKEQRKKEREAKATAGGGAQEQKKQEQPLRFEPREWAEVPELEKLEVQGKEVSIMTWNMLAQALVRRELFPNSDFLKVKERIPTLMREVLHYAPDVVCLQEVDRLEDHLPVLGQTHGHTSYIGYPNKAHGLLIAHKKDVFEKVGERGLRLDELPIDDSAVPSSSSSVSSTTADDLDASLTHAEDYDGSTPASKEARRAAGLSRSTRNVAVFVALKFKDREGGIIIGTTHLFWHPQHVYERVRQTGILMREARKFRDESKDGEWRSWPTFIAGDFNSQPREITYSLLLNRPLTPQQESELAHSTVVHQSTEEQKAAVAHSVRSGKVQDPDKVIKNCRDGEAGDGLFGVEGLRKLFGGGEGQSVRSAYGEVGGLIKAEEGKWYVDRPGEVQSGNGWVVKEDPEVAERRKKGSWEERVRRGDFEPMWTNCSYIFLLPPSPSLHSSTPAPRFTSLLKTHSTETLGRGLPRMGIEPSDHVSIACKVEVF
;
A
#
# COMPACT_ATOMS: atom_id res chain seq x y z
N MET A 1 16.64 -62.80 -68.14
CA MET A 1 16.43 -63.20 -69.55
C MET A 1 15.86 -61.99 -70.26
N THR A 2 16.74 -61.16 -70.82
CA THR A 2 16.95 -60.94 -72.28
C THR A 2 15.77 -60.21 -72.90
N THR A 3 15.91 -58.93 -73.28
CA THR A 3 16.54 -58.54 -74.56
C THR A 3 17.37 -57.23 -74.52
N THR A 4 18.47 -57.27 -75.25
CA THR A 4 19.55 -56.30 -75.60
C THR A 4 19.20 -55.44 -76.86
N PRO A 5 20.12 -54.67 -77.51
CA PRO A 5 21.01 -53.56 -77.08
C PRO A 5 21.13 -52.42 -78.16
N SER A 6 22.21 -51.61 -78.06
CA SER A 6 22.88 -50.76 -79.09
C SER A 6 22.50 -49.26 -79.11
N SER A 7 23.38 -48.27 -79.34
CA SER A 7 24.85 -48.21 -79.53
C SER A 7 25.38 -46.78 -79.23
N SER A 8 26.68 -46.70 -78.94
CA SER A 8 27.67 -45.62 -79.21
C SER A 8 27.33 -44.61 -80.33
N THR A 9 27.81 -43.35 -80.43
CA THR A 9 29.04 -42.68 -79.94
C THR A 9 28.98 -41.16 -80.21
N LEU A 10 29.61 -40.38 -79.32
CA LEU A 10 30.32 -39.09 -79.43
C LEU A 10 30.28 -38.26 -80.74
N ASP A 11 29.99 -36.95 -80.58
CA ASP A 11 30.94 -35.86 -80.94
C ASP A 11 30.51 -34.51 -80.33
N ALA A 12 31.47 -33.77 -79.78
CA ALA A 12 31.36 -32.39 -79.27
C ALA A 12 31.55 -31.39 -80.43
N PRO A 13 31.17 -30.08 -80.35
CA PRO A 13 31.95 -29.13 -79.52
C PRO A 13 31.25 -27.81 -79.03
N THR A 14 31.89 -27.16 -78.04
CA THR A 14 32.07 -25.69 -77.88
C THR A 14 30.94 -24.75 -77.39
N THR A 15 31.09 -24.38 -76.10
CA THR A 15 30.94 -23.06 -75.41
C THR A 15 29.69 -22.19 -75.56
N LEU A 16 29.07 -21.85 -74.41
CA LEU A 16 29.02 -20.46 -73.88
C LEU A 16 28.36 -20.37 -72.48
N LEU A 17 29.17 -19.99 -71.49
CA LEU A 17 28.93 -19.15 -70.31
C LEU A 17 27.51 -19.07 -69.68
N SER A 18 27.40 -19.54 -68.43
CA SER A 18 26.74 -18.76 -67.37
C SER A 18 27.38 -19.06 -66.00
N GLU A 19 27.60 -17.98 -65.27
CA GLU A 19 28.48 -17.86 -64.10
C GLU A 19 27.80 -18.33 -62.81
N LEU A 20 28.52 -19.10 -61.99
CA LEU A 20 28.29 -19.26 -60.55
C LEU A 20 29.59 -18.84 -59.84
N PRO A 21 29.59 -17.82 -58.97
CA PRO A 21 30.74 -17.58 -58.13
C PRO A 21 30.57 -18.31 -56.80
N SER A 22 31.41 -19.33 -56.62
CA SER A 22 31.92 -19.74 -55.31
C SER A 22 32.76 -18.60 -54.70
N ARG A 23 32.50 -18.19 -53.45
CA ARG A 23 33.43 -17.35 -52.70
C ARG A 23 33.51 -17.76 -51.23
N VAL A 24 34.62 -18.42 -50.92
CA VAL A 24 35.51 -18.26 -49.77
C VAL A 24 34.91 -17.60 -48.53
N SER A 25 34.89 -18.35 -47.42
CA SER A 25 34.62 -17.84 -46.08
C SER A 25 35.79 -17.03 -45.52
N THR A 26 35.52 -15.81 -45.06
CA THR A 26 36.30 -15.11 -44.03
C THR A 26 35.32 -14.56 -42.98
N PRO A 27 35.65 -14.54 -41.68
CA PRO A 27 34.73 -14.14 -40.63
C PRO A 27 34.72 -12.62 -40.44
N ASP A 28 33.55 -11.99 -40.52
CA ASP A 28 33.34 -10.59 -40.16
C ASP A 28 32.44 -10.54 -38.91
N THR A 29 33.07 -10.54 -37.73
CA THR A 29 32.41 -10.49 -36.41
C THR A 29 32.88 -9.31 -35.55
N THR A 30 33.54 -8.31 -36.14
CA THR A 30 34.13 -7.17 -35.41
C THR A 30 33.28 -5.89 -35.43
N LEU A 31 32.32 -5.75 -36.36
CA LEU A 31 31.54 -4.50 -36.50
C LEU A 31 30.30 -4.42 -35.58
N SER A 32 29.76 -5.55 -35.10
CA SER A 32 28.57 -5.57 -34.23
C SER A 32 28.89 -5.30 -32.75
N SER A 33 30.08 -5.70 -32.29
CA SER A 33 30.52 -5.52 -30.90
C SER A 33 30.92 -4.08 -30.58
N GLU A 34 31.53 -3.37 -31.53
CA GLU A 34 31.91 -1.96 -31.33
C GLU A 34 30.71 -1.02 -31.18
N ALA A 35 29.63 -1.25 -31.94
CA ALA A 35 28.43 -0.42 -31.87
C ALA A 35 27.70 -0.58 -30.52
N ALA A 36 27.65 -1.81 -30.00
CA ALA A 36 27.10 -2.09 -28.68
C ALA A 36 27.96 -1.48 -27.56
N LEU A 37 29.29 -1.55 -27.69
CA LEU A 37 30.23 -0.96 -26.74
C LEU A 37 30.12 0.57 -26.71
N LYS A 38 30.06 1.22 -27.88
CA LYS A 38 29.86 2.68 -28.00
C LYS A 38 28.55 3.15 -27.34
N LYS A 39 27.48 2.37 -27.47
CA LYS A 39 26.17 2.69 -26.86
C LYS A 39 26.18 2.52 -25.34
N LYS A 40 26.91 1.53 -24.82
CA LYS A 40 27.13 1.32 -23.38
C LYS A 40 27.95 2.47 -22.78
N VAL A 41 29.07 2.82 -23.42
CA VAL A 41 29.93 3.94 -23.00
C VAL A 41 29.18 5.28 -23.02
N GLN A 42 28.34 5.55 -24.03
CA GLN A 42 27.50 6.76 -24.06
C GLN A 42 26.46 6.79 -22.94
N LYS A 43 25.88 5.64 -22.58
CA LYS A 43 24.90 5.54 -21.49
C LYS A 43 25.57 5.79 -20.13
N GLU A 44 26.74 5.20 -19.92
CA GLU A 44 27.57 5.40 -18.72
C GLU A 44 28.05 6.85 -18.60
N ALA A 45 28.49 7.46 -19.70
CA ALA A 45 28.89 8.87 -19.73
C ALA A 45 27.71 9.82 -19.38
N LYS A 46 26.51 9.56 -19.92
CA LYS A 46 25.30 10.33 -19.54
C LYS A 46 24.89 10.12 -18.09
N ALA A 47 25.05 8.91 -17.56
CA ALA A 47 24.77 8.63 -16.15
C ALA A 47 25.77 9.35 -15.23
N ALA A 48 27.07 9.35 -15.58
CA ALA A 48 28.11 10.07 -14.86
C ALA A 48 27.90 11.60 -14.90
N GLU A 49 27.50 12.15 -16.06
CA GLU A 49 27.19 13.58 -16.18
C GLU A 49 25.96 13.98 -15.34
N ALA A 50 24.94 13.12 -15.28
CA ALA A 50 23.78 13.32 -14.43
C ALA A 50 24.12 13.26 -12.93
N ALA A 51 24.99 12.33 -12.53
CA ALA A 51 25.49 12.23 -11.16
C ALA A 51 26.31 13.47 -10.77
N ALA A 52 27.22 13.92 -11.64
CA ALA A 52 28.02 15.13 -11.42
C ALA A 52 27.14 16.39 -11.30
N LYS A 53 26.11 16.54 -12.14
CA LYS A 53 25.14 17.64 -12.02
C LYS A 53 24.31 17.57 -10.73
N LYS A 54 23.98 16.36 -10.24
CA LYS A 54 23.27 16.17 -8.96
C LYS A 54 24.16 16.59 -7.79
N GLU A 55 25.44 16.21 -7.82
CA GLU A 55 26.39 16.55 -6.77
C GLU A 55 26.77 18.04 -6.77
N GLN A 56 26.91 18.66 -7.95
CA GLN A 56 27.11 20.10 -8.06
C GLN A 56 25.92 20.88 -7.48
N ARG A 57 24.68 20.44 -7.77
CA ARG A 57 23.48 21.05 -7.17
C ARG A 57 23.38 20.85 -5.66
N LYS A 58 23.88 19.71 -5.13
CA LYS A 58 23.98 19.45 -3.69
C LYS A 58 24.96 20.45 -3.03
N LYS A 59 26.16 20.60 -3.60
CA LYS A 59 27.18 21.56 -3.15
C LYS A 59 26.70 23.01 -3.24
N GLU A 60 25.98 23.38 -4.30
CA GLU A 60 25.38 24.72 -4.44
C GLU A 60 24.25 24.99 -3.41
N ARG A 61 23.46 23.96 -3.05
CA ARG A 61 22.44 24.04 -1.99
C ARG A 61 23.08 24.20 -0.61
N GLU A 62 24.11 23.42 -0.32
CA GLU A 62 24.86 23.47 0.94
C GLU A 62 25.58 24.82 1.10
N ALA A 63 26.20 25.33 0.03
CA ALA A 63 26.83 26.65 0.01
C ALA A 63 25.82 27.79 0.21
N LYS A 64 24.61 27.69 -0.36
CA LYS A 64 23.52 28.64 -0.11
C LYS A 64 22.98 28.57 1.32
N ALA A 65 22.98 27.39 1.93
CA ALA A 65 22.57 27.21 3.33
C ALA A 65 23.59 27.83 4.31
N THR A 66 24.88 27.79 3.99
CA THR A 66 25.94 28.41 4.81
C THR A 66 26.07 29.92 4.60
N ALA A 67 25.73 30.45 3.40
CA ALA A 67 25.80 31.89 3.11
C ALA A 67 24.59 32.71 3.62
N GLY A 68 23.51 32.06 4.08
CA GLY A 68 22.27 32.72 4.51
C GLY A 68 22.22 33.19 5.98
N GLY A 69 23.31 33.06 6.74
CA GLY A 69 23.35 33.35 8.18
C GLY A 69 23.35 34.82 8.61
N GLY A 70 23.00 35.75 7.72
CA GLY A 70 23.05 37.20 7.98
C GLY A 70 21.69 37.88 7.86
N ALA A 71 21.08 38.16 9.02
CA ALA A 71 20.07 39.20 9.27
C ALA A 71 18.96 39.40 8.22
N GLN A 72 17.82 38.72 8.43
CA GLN A 72 16.53 39.26 8.02
C GLN A 72 15.45 38.89 9.05
N GLU A 73 15.30 39.79 10.02
CA GLU A 73 14.10 39.90 10.85
C GLU A 73 12.98 40.45 9.95
N GLN A 74 12.45 39.58 9.09
CA GLN A 74 11.32 39.86 8.21
C GLN A 74 10.04 39.39 8.90
N LYS A 75 9.05 40.29 8.94
CA LYS A 75 7.64 39.95 9.23
C LYS A 75 7.31 38.60 8.57
N LYS A 76 7.03 37.57 9.37
CA LYS A 76 6.48 36.28 8.91
C LYS A 76 5.16 36.58 8.18
N GLN A 77 5.21 36.81 6.87
CA GLN A 77 4.05 36.52 6.04
C GLN A 77 3.90 35.01 6.13
N GLU A 78 2.86 34.56 6.84
CA GLU A 78 2.50 33.16 6.90
C GLU A 78 2.41 32.64 5.47
N GLN A 79 3.24 31.65 5.14
CA GLN A 79 3.13 31.02 3.83
C GLN A 79 1.76 30.37 3.74
N PRO A 80 1.04 30.55 2.62
CA PRO A 80 -0.28 29.96 2.46
C PRO A 80 -0.19 28.43 2.61
N LEU A 81 -1.18 27.83 3.27
CA LEU A 81 -1.21 26.38 3.54
C LEU A 81 -1.17 25.57 2.24
N ARG A 82 -1.85 26.04 1.19
CA ARG A 82 -2.00 25.37 -0.12
C ARG A 82 -2.74 24.02 -0.07
N PHE A 83 -3.46 23.78 1.03
CA PHE A 83 -4.47 22.74 1.22
C PHE A 83 -5.60 23.37 2.05
N GLU A 84 -6.78 22.74 2.04
CA GLU A 84 -7.93 23.17 2.83
C GLU A 84 -7.82 22.54 4.23
N PRO A 85 -7.61 23.32 5.31
CA PRO A 85 -7.50 22.77 6.65
C PRO A 85 -8.85 22.22 7.16
N ARG A 86 -8.78 21.18 7.98
CA ARG A 86 -9.94 20.50 8.57
C ARG A 86 -9.88 20.60 10.08
N GLU A 87 -11.04 20.69 10.70
CA GLU A 87 -11.13 20.77 12.16
C GLU A 87 -11.15 19.39 12.80
N TRP A 88 -10.63 19.30 14.02
CA TRP A 88 -10.91 18.18 14.90
C TRP A 88 -12.36 18.27 15.39
N ALA A 89 -13.07 17.15 15.35
CA ALA A 89 -14.41 17.00 15.90
C ALA A 89 -14.37 16.08 17.11
N GLU A 90 -14.79 16.61 18.25
CA GLU A 90 -14.91 15.86 19.50
C GLU A 90 -16.08 14.87 19.44
N VAL A 91 -15.88 13.69 20.01
CA VAL A 91 -16.93 12.70 20.19
C VAL A 91 -17.83 13.16 21.34
N PRO A 92 -19.15 13.32 21.10
CA PRO A 92 -20.06 13.81 22.14
C PRO A 92 -20.25 12.77 23.25
N GLU A 93 -20.64 13.25 24.44
CA GLU A 93 -21.18 12.42 25.54
C GLU A 93 -20.23 11.31 26.04
N LEU A 94 -18.92 11.50 25.92
CA LEU A 94 -17.95 10.59 26.53
C LEU A 94 -18.08 10.63 28.06
N GLU A 95 -18.48 9.49 28.64
CA GLU A 95 -18.47 9.28 30.10
C GLU A 95 -17.10 9.63 30.67
N LYS A 96 -17.06 10.42 31.75
CA LYS A 96 -15.82 10.72 32.45
C LYS A 96 -15.39 9.48 33.24
N LEU A 97 -14.20 8.98 32.95
CA LEU A 97 -13.60 7.91 33.73
C LEU A 97 -12.84 8.49 34.91
N GLU A 98 -12.78 7.76 36.01
CA GLU A 98 -12.00 8.15 37.20
C GLU A 98 -10.49 8.03 36.95
N VAL A 99 -10.09 7.12 36.05
CA VAL A 99 -8.70 6.93 35.64
C VAL A 99 -8.38 7.87 34.48
N GLN A 100 -7.26 8.58 34.58
CA GLN A 100 -6.78 9.46 33.50
C GLN A 100 -5.96 8.67 32.47
N GLY A 101 -6.43 8.62 31.24
CA GLY A 101 -5.67 8.02 30.14
C GLY A 101 -4.64 8.97 29.53
N LYS A 102 -3.85 8.44 28.61
CA LYS A 102 -2.94 9.18 27.73
C LYS A 102 -3.65 9.38 26.40
N GLU A 103 -3.88 10.62 26.01
CA GLU A 103 -4.35 10.93 24.66
C GLU A 103 -3.21 10.77 23.65
N VAL A 104 -3.48 10.07 22.55
CA VAL A 104 -2.58 9.86 21.42
C VAL A 104 -3.32 10.22 20.13
N SER A 105 -2.71 11.01 19.28
CA SER A 105 -3.19 11.32 17.93
C SER A 105 -2.49 10.47 16.87
N ILE A 106 -3.28 9.79 16.04
CA ILE A 106 -2.81 8.89 14.96
C ILE A 106 -3.37 9.41 13.64
N MET A 107 -2.49 9.59 12.66
CA MET A 107 -2.84 9.98 11.30
C MET A 107 -2.39 8.90 10.31
N THR A 108 -3.18 8.65 9.27
CA THR A 108 -2.75 7.84 8.12
C THR A 108 -3.08 8.50 6.80
N TRP A 109 -2.17 8.35 5.83
CA TRP A 109 -2.31 8.99 4.54
C TRP A 109 -1.54 8.31 3.41
N ASN A 110 -2.27 7.90 2.38
CA ASN A 110 -1.68 7.62 1.08
C ASN A 110 -1.38 8.96 0.40
N MET A 111 -0.09 9.30 0.27
CA MET A 111 0.33 10.62 -0.19
C MET A 111 0.54 10.73 -1.70
N LEU A 112 0.24 9.65 -2.45
CA LEU A 112 0.50 9.50 -3.87
C LEU A 112 1.98 9.68 -4.21
N ALA A 113 2.72 8.60 -4.47
CA ALA A 113 4.14 8.71 -4.81
C ALA A 113 4.34 9.58 -6.06
N GLN A 114 5.36 10.44 -6.08
CA GLN A 114 5.64 11.22 -7.29
C GLN A 114 5.96 10.32 -8.49
N ALA A 115 6.58 9.16 -8.26
CA ALA A 115 6.84 8.14 -9.27
C ALA A 115 5.57 7.50 -9.86
N LEU A 116 4.41 7.60 -9.19
CA LEU A 116 3.14 7.05 -9.65
C LEU A 116 2.26 8.08 -10.39
N VAL A 117 2.65 9.36 -10.35
CA VAL A 117 1.93 10.42 -11.06
C VAL A 117 1.99 10.21 -12.57
N ARG A 118 0.83 9.93 -13.17
CA ARG A 118 0.59 9.91 -14.62
C ARG A 118 -0.54 10.87 -14.94
N ARG A 119 -0.30 11.87 -15.79
CA ARG A 119 -1.28 12.96 -16.02
C ARG A 119 -2.62 12.45 -16.53
N GLU A 120 -2.61 11.34 -17.25
CA GLU A 120 -3.78 10.69 -17.81
C GLU A 120 -4.71 10.10 -16.73
N LEU A 121 -4.15 9.73 -15.57
CA LEU A 121 -4.91 9.22 -14.42
C LEU A 121 -5.52 10.33 -13.57
N PHE A 122 -5.04 11.57 -13.70
CA PHE A 122 -5.49 12.72 -12.93
C PHE A 122 -6.03 13.83 -13.84
N PRO A 123 -7.06 13.54 -14.67
CA PRO A 123 -7.67 14.57 -15.49
C PRO A 123 -8.25 15.66 -14.59
N ASN A 124 -8.00 16.92 -14.95
CA ASN A 124 -8.41 18.13 -14.20
C ASN A 124 -7.62 18.45 -12.92
N SER A 125 -6.60 17.66 -12.56
CA SER A 125 -5.69 18.01 -11.47
C SER A 125 -4.75 19.13 -11.87
N ASP A 126 -4.63 20.17 -11.04
CA ASP A 126 -3.70 21.29 -11.22
C ASP A 126 -2.45 21.19 -10.33
N PHE A 127 -2.36 20.17 -9.48
CA PHE A 127 -1.38 20.11 -8.40
C PHE A 127 -0.45 18.88 -8.40
N LEU A 128 0.05 18.51 -9.58
CA LEU A 128 0.92 17.33 -9.78
C LEU A 128 2.43 17.59 -9.70
N LYS A 129 2.84 18.86 -9.59
CA LYS A 129 4.25 19.25 -9.68
C LYS A 129 4.96 18.99 -8.35
N VAL A 130 6.00 18.16 -8.40
CA VAL A 130 6.81 17.75 -7.23
C VAL A 130 7.28 18.92 -6.36
N LYS A 131 7.69 20.05 -6.96
CA LYS A 131 8.24 21.22 -6.24
C LYS A 131 7.21 21.91 -5.35
N GLU A 132 5.93 21.72 -5.63
CA GLU A 132 4.83 22.36 -4.90
C GLU A 132 4.12 21.32 -4.03
N ARG A 133 3.92 20.12 -4.57
CA ARG A 133 3.19 19.03 -3.92
C ARG A 133 3.90 18.51 -2.67
N ILE A 134 5.18 18.12 -2.78
CA ILE A 134 5.92 17.52 -1.67
C ILE A 134 6.00 18.46 -0.44
N PRO A 135 6.35 19.76 -0.58
CA PRO A 135 6.31 20.67 0.56
C PRO A 135 4.92 20.85 1.16
N THR A 136 3.86 20.83 0.36
CA THR A 136 2.48 20.95 0.86
C THR A 136 2.03 19.69 1.60
N LEU A 137 2.37 18.49 1.12
CA LEU A 137 2.12 17.23 1.85
C LEU A 137 2.73 17.30 3.27
N MET A 138 3.99 17.69 3.38
CA MET A 138 4.65 17.81 4.69
C MET A 138 4.10 18.95 5.54
N ARG A 139 3.66 20.05 4.91
CA ARG A 139 2.98 21.13 5.62
C ARG A 139 1.68 20.66 6.26
N GLU A 140 0.90 19.81 5.59
CA GLU A 140 -0.32 19.25 6.16
C GLU A 140 -0.04 18.34 7.36
N VAL A 141 0.95 17.45 7.25
CA VAL A 141 1.37 16.60 8.39
C VAL A 141 1.82 17.46 9.58
N LEU A 142 2.64 18.49 9.34
CA LEU A 142 3.10 19.40 10.40
C LEU A 142 2.00 20.31 10.95
N HIS A 143 0.97 20.62 10.15
CA HIS A 143 -0.16 21.44 10.59
C HIS A 143 -1.01 20.69 11.62
N TYR A 144 -1.35 19.43 11.35
CA TYR A 144 -2.11 18.62 12.32
C TYR A 144 -1.22 18.07 13.44
N ALA A 145 0.08 17.95 13.21
CA ALA A 145 1.09 17.50 14.16
C ALA A 145 0.63 16.28 14.98
N PRO A 146 0.26 15.16 14.34
CA PRO A 146 -0.15 13.95 15.05
C PRO A 146 1.01 13.40 15.90
N ASP A 147 0.73 12.59 16.91
CA ASP A 147 1.79 11.95 17.69
C ASP A 147 2.41 10.77 16.93
N VAL A 148 1.63 10.14 16.04
CA VAL A 148 2.07 9.12 15.09
C VAL A 148 1.45 9.36 13.72
N VAL A 149 2.27 9.30 12.67
CA VAL A 149 1.82 9.36 11.28
C VAL A 149 2.27 8.13 10.49
N CYS A 150 1.31 7.50 9.80
CA CYS A 150 1.48 6.37 8.91
C CYS A 150 1.31 6.83 7.46
N LEU A 151 2.36 6.75 6.64
CA LEU A 151 2.35 7.22 5.26
C LEU A 151 2.51 6.05 4.29
N GLN A 152 1.68 6.04 3.25
CA GLN A 152 1.74 5.10 2.15
C GLN A 152 2.15 5.81 0.85
N GLU A 153 2.76 5.07 -0.08
CA GLU A 153 3.30 5.62 -1.32
C GLU A 153 4.37 6.71 -1.11
N VAL A 154 5.27 6.48 -0.15
CA VAL A 154 6.35 7.43 0.13
C VAL A 154 7.54 7.15 -0.79
N ASP A 155 7.79 8.05 -1.73
CA ASP A 155 9.05 8.16 -2.47
C ASP A 155 9.85 9.39 -1.99
N ARG A 156 11.05 9.62 -2.53
CA ARG A 156 11.85 10.85 -2.28
C ARG A 156 12.07 11.18 -0.79
N LEU A 157 12.49 10.19 0.00
CA LEU A 157 12.74 10.35 1.44
C LEU A 157 13.63 11.56 1.76
N GLU A 158 14.58 11.89 0.89
CA GLU A 158 15.48 13.03 1.03
C GLU A 158 14.76 14.40 1.12
N ASP A 159 13.52 14.51 0.64
CA ASP A 159 12.71 15.73 0.76
C ASP A 159 11.74 15.69 1.95
N HIS A 160 11.31 14.51 2.37
CA HIS A 160 10.35 14.34 3.47
C HIS A 160 11.04 14.36 4.84
N LEU A 161 12.13 13.60 5.00
CA LEU A 161 12.77 13.35 6.30
C LEU A 161 13.30 14.64 6.97
N PRO A 162 13.92 15.60 6.27
CA PRO A 162 14.37 16.84 6.91
C PRO A 162 13.21 17.68 7.46
N VAL A 163 12.03 17.62 6.84
CA VAL A 163 10.85 18.37 7.27
C VAL A 163 10.15 17.67 8.43
N LEU A 164 9.92 16.36 8.31
CA LEU A 164 9.37 15.55 9.41
C LEU A 164 10.27 15.60 10.66
N GLY A 165 11.60 15.60 10.46
CA GLY A 165 12.61 15.63 11.51
C GLY A 165 12.51 16.81 12.49
N GLN A 166 11.78 17.87 12.12
CA GLN A 166 11.55 19.06 12.94
C GLN A 166 10.67 18.77 14.18
N THR A 167 9.70 17.87 14.05
CA THR A 167 8.74 17.55 15.13
C THR A 167 8.63 16.04 15.38
N HIS A 168 8.90 15.23 14.37
CA HIS A 168 8.83 13.78 14.41
C HIS A 168 10.21 13.15 14.27
N GLY A 169 10.38 11.99 14.90
CA GLY A 169 11.39 11.00 14.56
C GLY A 169 10.85 10.09 13.47
N HIS A 170 11.68 9.81 12.47
CA HIS A 170 11.43 8.68 11.58
C HIS A 170 11.64 7.38 12.37
N THR A 171 10.66 6.48 12.32
CA THR A 171 10.67 5.27 13.14
C THR A 171 10.99 4.03 12.33
N SER A 172 10.43 3.95 11.11
CA SER A 172 10.70 2.87 10.18
C SER A 172 10.28 3.25 8.77
N TYR A 173 11.00 2.72 7.77
CA TYR A 173 10.65 2.76 6.36
C TYR A 173 10.84 1.36 5.76
N ILE A 174 9.88 0.93 4.93
CA ILE A 174 10.01 -0.28 4.11
C ILE A 174 9.64 0.04 2.66
N GLY A 175 10.58 -0.17 1.74
CA GLY A 175 10.34 -0.04 0.30
C GLY A 175 9.65 -1.28 -0.26
N TYR A 176 8.81 -1.09 -1.29
CA TYR A 176 8.28 -2.23 -2.04
C TYR A 176 9.39 -2.83 -2.92
N PRO A 177 9.53 -4.16 -2.99
CA PRO A 177 10.46 -4.79 -3.92
C PRO A 177 10.23 -4.31 -5.37
N ASN A 178 11.28 -3.74 -5.98
CA ASN A 178 11.26 -3.19 -7.33
C ASN A 178 10.24 -2.07 -7.59
N LYS A 179 9.83 -1.30 -6.57
CA LYS A 179 9.09 -0.04 -6.76
C LYS A 179 9.86 1.11 -6.10
N ALA A 180 9.62 2.33 -6.60
CA ALA A 180 10.34 3.54 -6.15
C ALA A 180 9.75 4.18 -4.88
N HIS A 181 8.71 3.58 -4.30
CA HIS A 181 8.01 4.10 -3.12
C HIS A 181 7.92 3.02 -2.04
N GLY A 182 7.43 3.39 -0.86
CA GLY A 182 7.38 2.53 0.32
C GLY A 182 6.30 2.95 1.32
N LEU A 183 6.43 2.41 2.52
CA LEU A 183 5.67 2.77 3.70
C LEU A 183 6.59 3.46 4.71
N LEU A 184 6.08 4.47 5.40
CA LEU A 184 6.81 5.18 6.44
C LEU A 184 5.95 5.32 7.70
N ILE A 185 6.54 5.07 8.87
CA ILE A 185 5.96 5.48 10.16
C ILE A 185 6.88 6.52 10.79
N ALA A 186 6.31 7.62 11.26
CA ALA A 186 7.01 8.61 12.08
C ALA A 186 6.22 8.88 13.37
N HIS A 187 6.92 9.16 14.47
CA HIS A 187 6.32 9.52 15.77
C HIS A 187 6.89 10.82 16.29
N LYS A 188 6.25 11.50 17.24
CA LYS A 188 6.88 12.60 17.98
C LYS A 188 7.95 12.09 18.93
N LYS A 189 9.18 12.61 18.78
CA LYS A 189 10.36 12.17 19.56
C LYS A 189 10.17 12.40 21.06
N ASP A 190 9.40 13.42 21.43
CA ASP A 190 9.22 13.80 22.83
C ASP A 190 8.08 13.02 23.51
N VAL A 191 7.26 12.30 22.74
CA VAL A 191 6.15 11.48 23.26
C VAL A 191 6.56 10.02 23.40
N PHE A 192 7.29 9.50 22.40
CA PHE A 192 7.57 8.07 22.29
C PHE A 192 9.06 7.74 22.19
N GLU A 193 9.39 6.55 22.67
CA GLU A 193 10.63 5.82 22.36
C GLU A 193 10.26 4.58 21.52
N LYS A 194 10.95 4.35 20.38
CA LYS A 194 10.77 3.11 19.61
C LYS A 194 11.51 1.98 20.30
N VAL A 195 10.78 0.96 20.74
CA VAL A 195 11.34 -0.21 21.45
C VAL A 195 11.28 -1.51 20.64
N GLY A 196 10.62 -1.49 19.47
CA GLY A 196 10.57 -2.63 18.57
C GLY A 196 10.09 -2.25 17.17
N GLU A 197 10.46 -3.05 16.18
CA GLU A 197 9.98 -2.91 14.80
C GLU A 197 9.91 -4.27 14.09
N ARG A 198 9.09 -4.33 13.04
CA ARG A 198 8.98 -5.49 12.16
C ARG A 198 8.50 -5.09 10.76
N GLY A 199 9.36 -5.28 9.77
CA GLY A 199 8.99 -5.22 8.36
C GLY A 199 8.51 -6.58 7.83
N LEU A 200 7.44 -6.57 7.04
CA LEU A 200 6.83 -7.76 6.44
C LEU A 200 6.77 -7.65 4.92
N ARG A 201 7.13 -8.74 4.24
CA ARG A 201 6.82 -8.95 2.82
C ARG A 201 5.68 -9.94 2.71
N LEU A 202 4.49 -9.45 2.38
CA LEU A 202 3.24 -10.23 2.49
C LEU A 202 3.19 -11.42 1.50
N ASP A 203 3.96 -11.36 0.42
CA ASP A 203 4.10 -12.46 -0.53
C ASP A 203 4.95 -13.62 0.03
N GLU A 204 5.85 -13.35 0.97
CA GLU A 204 6.84 -14.31 1.46
C GLU A 204 6.38 -15.06 2.73
N LEU A 205 5.29 -14.61 3.35
CA LEU A 205 4.76 -15.20 4.58
C LEU A 205 3.85 -16.39 4.28
N PRO A 206 4.01 -17.52 5.00
CA PRO A 206 3.08 -18.64 4.90
C PRO A 206 1.68 -18.21 5.35
N ILE A 207 0.64 -18.74 4.73
CA ILE A 207 -0.75 -18.38 5.03
C ILE A 207 -1.19 -18.90 6.40
N ASP A 208 -0.59 -19.98 6.89
CA ASP A 208 -0.78 -20.50 8.25
C ASP A 208 0.57 -20.81 8.94
N ASP A 209 0.51 -21.20 10.22
CA ASP A 209 1.69 -21.50 11.03
C ASP A 209 2.14 -22.98 10.91
N SER A 210 1.54 -23.76 10.00
CA SER A 210 1.92 -25.16 9.81
C SER A 210 3.22 -25.32 9.02
N ALA A 211 3.59 -24.28 8.26
CA ALA A 211 4.85 -24.22 7.54
C ALA A 211 5.93 -23.52 8.39
N VAL A 212 7.13 -24.11 8.43
CA VAL A 212 8.30 -23.49 9.09
C VAL A 212 8.66 -22.20 8.35
N PRO A 213 8.70 -21.03 9.03
CA PRO A 213 9.09 -19.79 8.38
C PRO A 213 10.52 -19.93 7.84
N SER A 214 10.74 -19.56 6.57
CA SER A 214 12.11 -19.38 6.08
C SER A 214 12.74 -18.23 6.86
N SER A 215 14.01 -18.36 7.24
CA SER A 215 14.76 -17.34 8.00
C SER A 215 14.90 -15.97 7.30
N SER A 216 14.28 -15.81 6.13
CA SER A 216 14.26 -14.60 5.28
C SER A 216 12.97 -13.78 5.39
N SER A 217 11.92 -14.26 6.08
CA SER A 217 10.58 -13.63 6.03
C SER A 217 10.43 -12.38 6.91
N SER A 218 11.31 -12.20 7.89
CA SER A 218 11.45 -10.95 8.65
C SER A 218 12.57 -10.11 8.03
N VAL A 219 12.22 -8.95 7.47
CA VAL A 219 13.21 -8.06 6.87
C VAL A 219 13.53 -6.95 7.86
N SER A 220 14.81 -6.69 8.09
CA SER A 220 15.26 -5.52 8.85
C SER A 220 14.80 -4.27 8.11
N SER A 221 13.98 -3.42 8.74
CA SER A 221 13.79 -2.08 8.19
C SER A 221 15.02 -1.23 8.48
N THR A 222 15.31 -0.28 7.60
CA THR A 222 16.50 0.56 7.70
C THR A 222 16.31 1.57 8.83
N THR A 223 17.28 1.63 9.77
CA THR A 223 17.27 2.63 10.85
C THR A 223 17.91 3.95 10.41
N ALA A 224 17.72 5.01 11.19
CA ALA A 224 18.18 6.36 10.85
C ALA A 224 19.72 6.47 10.68
N ASP A 225 20.49 5.61 11.33
CA ASP A 225 21.96 5.63 11.27
C ASP A 225 22.51 4.93 10.00
N ASP A 226 21.72 4.11 9.32
CA ASP A 226 22.12 3.37 8.11
C ASP A 226 21.81 4.13 6.78
N LEU A 227 21.29 5.36 6.87
CA LEU A 227 20.81 6.14 5.72
C LEU A 227 21.91 6.86 4.93
N ASP A 228 23.10 7.10 5.50
CA ASP A 228 24.19 7.73 4.73
C ASP A 228 24.83 6.76 3.73
N ALA A 229 24.70 5.44 3.95
CA ALA A 229 25.19 4.41 3.03
C ALA A 229 24.13 3.88 2.04
N SER A 230 22.84 3.86 2.42
CA SER A 230 21.78 3.18 1.64
C SER A 230 21.03 4.04 0.63
N LEU A 231 21.28 5.37 0.57
CA LEU A 231 20.66 6.28 -0.42
C LEU A 231 21.03 6.00 -1.89
N THR A 232 21.84 4.97 -2.17
CA THR A 232 22.23 4.54 -3.52
C THR A 232 21.99 3.07 -3.83
N HIS A 233 21.56 2.27 -2.85
CA HIS A 233 21.19 0.89 -3.07
C HIS A 233 19.77 0.69 -2.54
N ALA A 234 18.80 0.60 -3.46
CA ALA A 234 17.81 -0.45 -3.27
C ALA A 234 18.63 -1.68 -2.86
N GLU A 235 18.40 -2.25 -1.67
CA GLU A 235 18.95 -3.57 -1.40
C GLU A 235 18.72 -4.37 -2.67
N ASP A 236 19.79 -4.90 -3.24
CA ASP A 236 19.76 -5.65 -4.49
C ASP A 236 18.88 -6.89 -4.23
N TYR A 237 17.57 -6.67 -4.29
CA TYR A 237 16.58 -7.68 -4.52
C TYR A 237 16.83 -8.05 -5.97
N ASP A 238 17.73 -9.02 -6.14
CA ASP A 238 18.19 -9.54 -7.43
C ASP A 238 17.03 -10.08 -8.29
N GLY A 239 15.79 -10.13 -7.76
CA GLY A 239 14.65 -10.73 -8.44
C GLY A 239 14.82 -12.23 -8.69
N SER A 240 15.87 -12.84 -8.14
CA SER A 240 16.31 -14.21 -8.29
C SER A 240 16.55 -14.90 -6.94
N THR A 241 15.55 -14.81 -6.07
CA THR A 241 15.03 -16.07 -5.52
C THR A 241 13.53 -16.01 -5.60
N PRO A 242 12.92 -16.60 -6.65
CA PRO A 242 11.53 -17.01 -6.53
C PRO A 242 11.48 -17.83 -5.24
N ALA A 243 10.67 -17.42 -4.27
CA ALA A 243 10.24 -18.33 -3.22
C ALA A 243 9.93 -19.67 -3.91
N SER A 244 10.46 -20.79 -3.41
CA SER A 244 10.28 -22.08 -4.09
C SER A 244 8.79 -22.32 -4.36
N LYS A 245 8.44 -23.21 -5.31
CA LYS A 245 7.04 -23.56 -5.56
C LYS A 245 6.32 -23.92 -4.26
N GLU A 246 7.02 -24.61 -3.36
CA GLU A 246 6.55 -24.98 -2.02
C GLU A 246 6.31 -23.76 -1.14
N ALA A 247 7.23 -22.78 -1.13
CA ALA A 247 7.05 -21.55 -0.36
C ALA A 247 5.89 -20.69 -0.88
N ARG A 248 5.70 -20.59 -2.21
CA ARG A 248 4.54 -19.88 -2.79
C ARG A 248 3.22 -20.59 -2.49
N ARG A 249 3.22 -21.92 -2.53
CA ARG A 249 2.08 -22.76 -2.12
C ARG A 249 1.79 -22.60 -0.63
N ALA A 250 2.80 -22.63 0.23
CA ALA A 250 2.66 -22.39 1.67
C ALA A 250 2.16 -20.97 1.96
N ALA A 251 2.55 -19.99 1.14
CA ALA A 251 2.03 -18.64 1.20
C ALA A 251 0.57 -18.54 0.74
N GLY A 252 0.01 -19.52 0.03
CA GLY A 252 -1.37 -19.49 -0.47
C GLY A 252 -1.65 -18.32 -1.42
N LEU A 253 -0.66 -17.96 -2.25
CA LEU A 253 -0.70 -16.79 -3.11
C LEU A 253 -1.59 -16.97 -4.34
N SER A 254 -2.58 -16.08 -4.50
CA SER A 254 -3.35 -15.99 -5.75
C SER A 254 -2.58 -15.21 -6.82
N ARG A 255 -1.81 -14.20 -6.40
CA ARG A 255 -1.05 -13.31 -7.27
C ARG A 255 0.13 -12.73 -6.51
N SER A 256 1.31 -12.67 -7.14
CA SER A 256 2.41 -11.85 -6.57
C SER A 256 2.06 -10.37 -6.68
N THR A 257 2.05 -9.68 -5.55
CA THR A 257 1.70 -8.25 -5.44
C THR A 257 2.84 -7.41 -4.89
N ARG A 258 3.79 -8.06 -4.20
CA ARG A 258 4.94 -7.46 -3.51
C ARG A 258 4.52 -6.47 -2.43
N ASN A 259 3.29 -6.56 -1.92
CA ASN A 259 2.84 -5.66 -0.88
C ASN A 259 3.62 -5.92 0.41
N VAL A 260 3.86 -4.85 1.16
CA VAL A 260 4.61 -4.88 2.41
C VAL A 260 3.75 -4.33 3.53
N ALA A 261 4.12 -4.63 4.77
CA ALA A 261 3.58 -3.98 5.95
C ALA A 261 4.73 -3.72 6.93
N VAL A 262 4.53 -2.79 7.86
CA VAL A 262 5.51 -2.54 8.92
C VAL A 262 4.82 -2.23 10.24
N PHE A 263 5.34 -2.79 11.32
CA PHE A 263 4.91 -2.53 12.69
C PHE A 263 6.03 -1.86 13.49
N VAL A 264 5.67 -0.96 14.40
CA VAL A 264 6.57 -0.43 15.42
C VAL A 264 5.89 -0.47 16.78
N ALA A 265 6.67 -0.82 17.82
CA ALA A 265 6.27 -0.74 19.21
C ALA A 265 6.84 0.56 19.82
N LEU A 266 5.97 1.41 20.35
CA LEU A 266 6.27 2.75 20.82
C LEU A 266 5.95 2.87 22.32
N LYS A 267 6.99 2.97 23.15
CA LYS A 267 6.89 3.17 24.60
C LYS A 267 6.63 4.64 24.92
N PHE A 268 5.76 4.93 25.87
CA PHE A 268 5.60 6.30 26.38
C PHE A 268 6.84 6.73 27.15
N LYS A 269 7.27 7.98 26.96
CA LYS A 269 8.41 8.54 27.70
C LYS A 269 8.06 9.06 29.09
N ASP A 270 6.81 9.46 29.30
CA ASP A 270 6.33 10.13 30.50
C ASP A 270 5.56 9.21 31.46
N ARG A 271 5.28 7.97 31.05
CA ARG A 271 4.57 6.97 31.85
C ARG A 271 4.92 5.55 31.40
N GLU A 272 4.50 4.56 32.18
CA GLU A 272 4.56 3.16 31.77
C GLU A 272 3.56 2.86 30.64
N GLY A 273 3.84 1.79 29.90
CA GLY A 273 3.02 1.37 28.77
C GLY A 273 3.45 1.99 27.44
N GLY A 274 2.63 1.77 26.43
CA GLY A 274 2.92 2.18 25.06
C GLY A 274 1.81 1.75 24.11
N ILE A 275 2.08 1.89 22.83
CA ILE A 275 1.20 1.44 21.75
C ILE A 275 1.98 0.65 20.72
N ILE A 276 1.31 -0.24 20.01
CA ILE A 276 1.82 -0.81 18.76
C ILE A 276 1.08 -0.13 17.62
N ILE A 277 1.79 0.25 16.56
CA ILE A 277 1.19 0.81 15.35
C ILE A 277 1.76 0.09 14.12
N GLY A 278 0.86 -0.40 13.28
CA GLY A 278 1.16 -0.98 11.98
C GLY A 278 0.68 -0.10 10.83
N THR A 279 1.43 -0.10 9.73
CA THR A 279 0.97 0.48 8.45
C THR A 279 1.10 -0.50 7.29
N THR A 280 0.17 -0.41 6.35
CA THR A 280 0.17 -1.18 5.11
C THR A 280 -0.45 -0.39 3.96
N HIS A 281 -0.17 -0.83 2.73
CA HIS A 281 -0.98 -0.47 1.56
C HIS A 281 -1.21 -1.76 0.75
N LEU A 282 -2.44 -2.27 0.81
CA LEU A 282 -2.82 -3.58 0.28
C LEU A 282 -3.05 -3.56 -1.23
N PHE A 283 -3.28 -4.74 -1.82
CA PHE A 283 -3.36 -4.87 -3.27
C PHE A 283 -4.55 -4.13 -3.91
N TRP A 284 -4.24 -3.22 -4.84
CA TRP A 284 -5.17 -2.26 -5.43
C TRP A 284 -6.24 -2.85 -6.37
N HIS A 285 -5.97 -4.00 -7.01
CA HIS A 285 -6.81 -4.43 -8.14
C HIS A 285 -8.21 -4.84 -7.67
N PRO A 286 -9.30 -4.18 -8.10
CA PRO A 286 -10.62 -4.30 -7.46
C PRO A 286 -11.19 -5.72 -7.49
N GLN A 287 -10.91 -6.49 -8.56
CA GLN A 287 -11.39 -7.88 -8.68
C GLN A 287 -10.57 -8.93 -7.90
N HIS A 288 -9.38 -8.60 -7.40
CA HIS A 288 -8.53 -9.56 -6.68
C HIS A 288 -8.82 -9.53 -5.17
N VAL A 289 -10.08 -9.77 -4.82
CA VAL A 289 -10.60 -9.75 -3.44
C VAL A 289 -9.87 -10.75 -2.54
N TYR A 290 -9.64 -11.97 -3.03
CA TYR A 290 -8.92 -13.03 -2.32
C TYR A 290 -7.59 -12.54 -1.75
N GLU A 291 -6.80 -11.82 -2.56
CA GLU A 291 -5.47 -11.40 -2.15
C GLU A 291 -5.53 -10.31 -1.06
N ARG A 292 -6.50 -9.39 -1.13
CA ARG A 292 -6.74 -8.44 -0.03
C ARG A 292 -7.17 -9.14 1.25
N VAL A 293 -8.03 -10.15 1.16
CA VAL A 293 -8.46 -10.93 2.34
C VAL A 293 -7.29 -11.67 2.96
N ARG A 294 -6.50 -12.37 2.14
CA ARG A 294 -5.28 -13.09 2.56
C ARG A 294 -4.30 -12.13 3.24
N GLN A 295 -3.94 -11.04 2.57
CA GLN A 295 -3.00 -10.05 3.11
C GLN A 295 -3.48 -9.47 4.43
N THR A 296 -4.77 -9.15 4.55
CA THR A 296 -5.36 -8.65 5.79
C THR A 296 -5.31 -9.70 6.90
N GLY A 297 -5.66 -10.96 6.60
CA GLY A 297 -5.56 -12.05 7.57
C GLY A 297 -4.13 -12.27 8.09
N ILE A 298 -3.14 -12.25 7.19
CA ILE A 298 -1.72 -12.32 7.55
C ILE A 298 -1.34 -11.12 8.42
N LEU A 299 -1.73 -9.91 8.04
CA LEU A 299 -1.47 -8.69 8.82
C LEU A 299 -2.01 -8.81 10.25
N MET A 300 -3.24 -9.29 10.40
CA MET A 300 -3.88 -9.51 11.70
C MET A 300 -3.16 -10.56 12.55
N ARG A 301 -2.74 -11.67 11.93
CA ARG A 301 -1.95 -12.71 12.60
C ARG A 301 -0.60 -12.18 13.05
N GLU A 302 0.13 -11.50 12.17
CA GLU A 302 1.46 -11.00 12.47
C GLU A 302 1.45 -9.84 13.47
N ALA A 303 0.39 -9.02 13.50
CA ALA A 303 0.19 -8.01 14.54
C ALA A 303 0.08 -8.66 15.93
N ARG A 304 -0.69 -9.75 16.05
CA ARG A 304 -0.79 -10.51 17.31
C ARG A 304 0.54 -11.13 17.73
N LYS A 305 1.24 -11.78 16.78
CA LYS A 305 2.58 -12.34 17.06
C LYS A 305 3.58 -11.27 17.50
N PHE A 306 3.65 -10.14 16.78
CA PHE A 306 4.54 -9.04 17.11
C PHE A 306 4.26 -8.50 18.52
N ARG A 307 2.98 -8.39 18.89
CA ARG A 307 2.57 -8.02 20.25
C ARG A 307 3.04 -9.00 21.33
N ASP A 308 3.13 -10.29 21.01
CA ASP A 308 3.51 -11.33 21.96
C ASP A 308 5.04 -11.51 22.13
N GLU A 309 5.85 -10.80 21.34
CA GLU A 309 7.31 -10.99 21.25
C GLU A 309 8.16 -10.14 22.21
N SER A 310 7.56 -9.17 22.90
CA SER A 310 8.29 -8.43 23.93
C SER A 310 8.92 -9.39 24.93
N LYS A 311 10.22 -9.24 25.19
CA LYS A 311 11.00 -10.13 26.10
C LYS A 311 10.32 -10.34 27.45
N ASP A 312 9.75 -9.27 28.00
CA ASP A 312 9.13 -9.26 29.34
C ASP A 312 7.59 -9.35 29.29
N GLY A 313 7.00 -9.56 28.11
CA GLY A 313 5.54 -9.58 27.92
C GLY A 313 4.86 -8.20 27.99
N GLU A 314 5.63 -7.11 28.13
CA GLU A 314 5.13 -5.73 28.29
C GLU A 314 4.15 -5.33 27.18
N TRP A 315 4.39 -5.73 25.92
CA TRP A 315 3.58 -5.28 24.79
C TRP A 315 2.20 -5.96 24.74
N ARG A 316 1.97 -7.05 25.49
CA ARG A 316 0.69 -7.78 25.47
C ARG A 316 -0.50 -6.96 25.98
N SER A 317 -0.23 -5.99 26.85
CA SER A 317 -1.21 -5.02 27.35
C SER A 317 -1.36 -3.79 26.47
N TRP A 318 -0.45 -3.57 25.50
CA TRP A 318 -0.47 -2.37 24.68
C TRP A 318 -1.58 -2.46 23.62
N PRO A 319 -2.40 -1.41 23.45
CA PRO A 319 -3.33 -1.34 22.34
C PRO A 319 -2.55 -1.37 21.02
N THR A 320 -3.06 -2.14 20.07
CA THR A 320 -2.44 -2.30 18.75
C THR A 320 -3.31 -1.63 17.70
N PHE A 321 -2.76 -0.62 17.05
CA PHE A 321 -3.39 0.08 15.95
C PHE A 321 -2.86 -0.43 14.62
N ILE A 322 -3.73 -0.53 13.63
CA ILE A 322 -3.36 -0.81 12.25
C ILE A 322 -4.00 0.26 11.39
N ALA A 323 -3.18 1.11 10.80
CA ALA A 323 -3.63 2.19 9.94
C ALA A 323 -3.12 2.00 8.51
N GLY A 324 -3.78 2.58 7.52
CA GLY A 324 -3.29 2.56 6.15
C GLY A 324 -4.36 2.31 5.12
N ASP A 325 -3.92 2.08 3.89
CA ASP A 325 -4.76 1.91 2.71
C ASP A 325 -5.03 0.42 2.45
N PHE A 326 -6.25 -0.02 2.73
CA PHE A 326 -6.61 -1.42 2.58
C PHE A 326 -7.11 -1.75 1.18
N ASN A 327 -7.32 -0.77 0.30
CA ASN A 327 -7.94 -0.95 -1.01
C ASN A 327 -9.24 -1.78 -0.98
N SER A 328 -9.92 -1.83 0.17
CA SER A 328 -11.14 -2.58 0.42
C SER A 328 -12.18 -1.68 1.04
N GLN A 329 -13.37 -1.65 0.44
CA GLN A 329 -14.51 -0.87 0.92
C GLN A 329 -15.25 -1.59 2.06
N PRO A 330 -16.05 -0.87 2.87
CA PRO A 330 -16.83 -1.46 3.96
C PRO A 330 -17.79 -2.59 3.55
N ARG A 331 -18.28 -2.56 2.31
CA ARG A 331 -19.15 -3.62 1.74
C ARG A 331 -18.42 -4.92 1.38
N GLU A 332 -17.08 -4.89 1.27
CA GLU A 332 -16.30 -6.05 0.84
C GLU A 332 -16.11 -7.06 1.97
N ILE A 333 -15.87 -8.32 1.59
CA ILE A 333 -15.65 -9.44 2.51
C ILE A 333 -14.49 -9.17 3.49
N THR A 334 -13.43 -8.47 3.05
CA THR A 334 -12.27 -8.12 3.89
C THR A 334 -12.70 -7.35 5.15
N TYR A 335 -13.53 -6.32 4.98
CA TYR A 335 -14.03 -5.51 6.08
C TYR A 335 -14.99 -6.31 6.98
N SER A 336 -15.81 -7.17 6.38
CA SER A 336 -16.73 -8.04 7.12
C SER A 336 -15.98 -9.06 7.99
N LEU A 337 -14.86 -9.61 7.50
CA LEU A 337 -14.02 -10.52 8.28
C LEU A 337 -13.28 -9.78 9.41
N LEU A 338 -12.77 -8.56 9.16
CA LEU A 338 -12.16 -7.72 10.21
C LEU A 338 -13.11 -7.47 11.38
N LEU A 339 -14.36 -7.09 11.08
CA LEU A 339 -15.37 -6.77 12.11
C LEU A 339 -16.22 -7.99 12.54
N ASN A 340 -15.77 -9.20 12.22
CA ASN A 340 -16.42 -10.47 12.58
C ASN A 340 -17.93 -10.51 12.25
N ARG A 341 -18.27 -10.19 11.01
CA ARG A 341 -19.65 -10.16 10.53
C ARG A 341 -20.04 -11.44 9.78
N PRO A 342 -21.33 -11.79 9.80
CA PRO A 342 -21.89 -12.75 8.86
C PRO A 342 -21.59 -12.29 7.43
N LEU A 343 -21.13 -13.23 6.60
CA LEU A 343 -20.86 -12.96 5.19
C LEU A 343 -22.15 -13.07 4.39
N THR A 344 -22.25 -12.25 3.34
CA THR A 344 -23.36 -12.34 2.39
C THR A 344 -23.03 -13.30 1.25
N PRO A 345 -24.02 -13.90 0.57
CA PRO A 345 -23.77 -14.74 -0.60
C PRO A 345 -23.01 -14.01 -1.72
N GLN A 346 -23.22 -12.69 -1.85
CA GLN A 346 -22.48 -11.86 -2.80
C GLN A 346 -20.99 -11.81 -2.46
N GLN A 347 -20.66 -11.57 -1.19
CA GLN A 347 -19.27 -11.51 -0.71
C GLN A 347 -18.53 -12.85 -0.92
N GLU A 348 -19.20 -13.97 -0.63
CA GLU A 348 -18.64 -15.30 -0.86
C GLU A 348 -18.43 -15.58 -2.36
N SER A 349 -19.38 -15.17 -3.20
CA SER A 349 -19.27 -15.28 -4.66
C SER A 349 -18.12 -14.42 -5.23
N GLU A 350 -17.96 -13.18 -4.76
CA GLU A 350 -16.86 -12.29 -5.15
C GLU A 350 -15.50 -12.87 -4.73
N LEU A 351 -15.41 -13.44 -3.52
CA LEU A 351 -14.21 -14.15 -3.08
C LEU A 351 -13.91 -15.35 -4.00
N ALA A 352 -14.90 -16.23 -4.22
CA ALA A 352 -14.74 -17.42 -5.06
C ALA A 352 -14.32 -17.05 -6.50
N HIS A 353 -14.90 -15.98 -7.06
CA HIS A 353 -14.52 -15.46 -8.37
C HIS A 353 -13.06 -15.02 -8.43
N SER A 354 -12.55 -14.43 -7.34
CA SER A 354 -11.17 -13.95 -7.21
C SER A 354 -10.17 -15.01 -6.73
N THR A 355 -10.64 -16.21 -6.39
CA THR A 355 -9.79 -17.33 -5.96
C THR A 355 -9.22 -18.02 -7.20
N VAL A 356 -8.11 -17.48 -7.69
CA VAL A 356 -7.45 -17.89 -8.94
C VAL A 356 -5.94 -17.98 -8.75
N VAL A 357 -5.23 -18.58 -9.71
CA VAL A 357 -3.77 -18.55 -9.79
C VAL A 357 -3.35 -17.71 -10.98
N HIS A 358 -2.74 -16.55 -10.71
CA HIS A 358 -2.22 -15.64 -11.74
C HIS A 358 -0.82 -16.08 -12.20
N GLN A 359 -0.49 -15.88 -13.48
CA GLN A 359 0.82 -16.24 -14.07
C GLN A 359 2.06 -15.70 -13.32
N SER A 360 1.90 -14.67 -12.47
CA SER A 360 3.00 -14.11 -11.67
C SER A 360 3.41 -14.99 -10.50
N THR A 361 2.63 -16.00 -10.15
CA THR A 361 3.00 -17.00 -9.12
C THR A 361 3.59 -18.27 -9.75
N GLU A 362 3.54 -18.40 -11.07
CA GLU A 362 3.99 -19.57 -11.84
C GLU A 362 5.38 -19.35 -12.47
N GLU A 363 6.18 -20.43 -12.56
CA GLU A 363 7.54 -20.36 -13.12
C GLU A 363 7.55 -20.37 -14.66
N GLN A 364 6.58 -21.05 -15.27
CA GLN A 364 6.47 -21.18 -16.73
C GLN A 364 5.36 -20.26 -17.24
N LYS A 365 5.75 -19.16 -17.90
CA LYS A 365 4.82 -18.23 -18.59
C LYS A 365 3.94 -18.89 -19.67
N ALA A 366 4.19 -20.15 -20.03
CA ALA A 366 3.79 -20.74 -21.30
C ALA A 366 2.61 -21.74 -21.26
N ALA A 367 1.99 -22.01 -20.10
CA ALA A 367 0.96 -23.06 -20.01
C ALA A 367 -0.36 -22.64 -19.33
N VAL A 368 -0.59 -21.35 -19.09
CA VAL A 368 -1.92 -20.92 -18.64
C VAL A 368 -2.80 -20.75 -19.87
N ALA A 369 -3.83 -21.59 -20.03
CA ALA A 369 -4.93 -21.26 -20.91
C ALA A 369 -5.50 -19.91 -20.43
N HIS A 370 -5.16 -18.83 -21.13
CA HIS A 370 -5.45 -17.46 -20.68
C HIS A 370 -6.96 -17.29 -20.51
N SER A 371 -7.44 -17.42 -19.27
CA SER A 371 -8.83 -17.13 -18.95
C SER A 371 -8.97 -15.65 -18.63
N VAL A 372 -10.00 -15.05 -19.19
CA VAL A 372 -10.43 -13.68 -18.90
C VAL A 372 -11.69 -13.80 -18.08
N ARG A 373 -11.61 -13.46 -16.80
CA ARG A 373 -12.76 -13.41 -15.92
C ARG A 373 -13.22 -11.96 -15.80
N SER A 374 -14.34 -11.65 -16.46
CA SER A 374 -15.00 -10.35 -16.36
C SER A 374 -16.30 -10.46 -15.56
N GLY A 375 -16.52 -9.52 -14.63
CA GLY A 375 -17.86 -9.26 -14.13
C GLY A 375 -18.76 -8.65 -15.22
N LYS A 376 -19.96 -8.18 -14.84
CA LYS A 376 -20.91 -7.51 -15.75
C LYS A 376 -20.38 -6.21 -16.42
N VAL A 377 -19.16 -5.77 -16.11
CA VAL A 377 -18.57 -4.50 -16.56
C VAL A 377 -17.32 -4.78 -17.41
N GLN A 378 -17.27 -4.22 -18.62
CA GLN A 378 -16.17 -4.34 -19.59
C GLN A 378 -15.04 -3.30 -19.35
N ASP A 379 -14.69 -3.07 -18.09
CA ASP A 379 -13.58 -2.16 -17.73
C ASP A 379 -12.30 -3.00 -17.59
N PRO A 380 -11.22 -2.72 -18.34
CA PRO A 380 -10.01 -3.53 -18.33
C PRO A 380 -9.34 -3.65 -16.95
N ASP A 381 -9.54 -2.68 -16.05
CA ASP A 381 -9.05 -2.70 -14.66
C ASP A 381 -10.01 -3.43 -13.70
N LYS A 382 -11.16 -3.88 -14.21
CA LYS A 382 -12.15 -4.71 -13.53
C LYS A 382 -12.23 -6.12 -14.10
N VAL A 383 -11.17 -6.57 -14.75
CA VAL A 383 -11.10 -7.91 -15.36
C VAL A 383 -9.86 -8.63 -14.84
N ILE A 384 -10.06 -9.84 -14.32
CA ILE A 384 -8.93 -10.70 -13.98
C ILE A 384 -8.44 -11.35 -15.27
N LYS A 385 -7.16 -11.15 -15.58
CA LYS A 385 -6.49 -11.65 -16.78
C LYS A 385 -5.30 -12.50 -16.38
N ASN A 386 -4.87 -13.38 -17.29
CA ASN A 386 -3.67 -14.22 -17.14
C ASN A 386 -3.73 -15.10 -15.89
N CYS A 387 -4.88 -15.71 -15.66
CA CYS A 387 -5.10 -16.61 -14.54
C CYS A 387 -5.71 -17.93 -15.01
N ARG A 388 -5.51 -18.98 -14.19
CA ARG A 388 -6.32 -20.20 -14.18
C ARG A 388 -7.09 -20.31 -12.88
N ASP A 389 -8.01 -21.25 -12.84
CA ASP A 389 -8.75 -21.59 -11.63
C ASP A 389 -7.80 -22.20 -10.59
N GLY A 390 -8.10 -21.93 -9.31
CA GLY A 390 -7.38 -22.54 -8.19
C GLY A 390 -7.76 -24.01 -8.02
N GLU A 391 -6.75 -24.83 -7.74
CA GLU A 391 -6.87 -26.27 -7.50
C GLU A 391 -6.41 -26.62 -6.08
N ALA A 392 -6.75 -27.82 -5.58
CA ALA A 392 -6.38 -28.26 -4.23
C ALA A 392 -4.85 -28.25 -3.98
N GLY A 393 -4.05 -28.32 -5.04
CA GLY A 393 -2.58 -28.28 -4.98
C GLY A 393 -1.99 -26.89 -4.80
N ASP A 394 -2.76 -25.81 -4.93
CA ASP A 394 -2.22 -24.44 -4.98
C ASP A 394 -2.05 -23.78 -3.60
N GLY A 395 -2.60 -24.39 -2.54
CA GLY A 395 -2.53 -23.84 -1.18
C GLY A 395 -3.44 -22.62 -0.97
N LEU A 396 -4.37 -22.34 -1.89
CA LEU A 396 -5.37 -21.29 -1.71
C LEU A 396 -6.38 -21.68 -0.63
N PHE A 397 -6.73 -20.75 0.25
CA PHE A 397 -7.67 -20.99 1.33
C PHE A 397 -9.11 -20.70 0.92
N GLY A 398 -10.04 -21.59 1.30
CA GLY A 398 -11.46 -21.27 1.27
C GLY A 398 -11.84 -20.22 2.33
N VAL A 399 -13.11 -19.77 2.30
CA VAL A 399 -13.67 -18.77 3.24
C VAL A 399 -13.33 -19.11 4.70
N GLU A 400 -13.55 -20.36 5.12
CA GLU A 400 -13.31 -20.79 6.50
C GLU A 400 -11.82 -20.83 6.89
N GLY A 401 -10.95 -21.16 5.94
CA GLY A 401 -9.50 -21.07 6.14
C GLY A 401 -9.08 -19.62 6.34
N LEU A 402 -9.54 -18.72 5.47
CA LEU A 402 -9.23 -17.30 5.55
C LEU A 402 -9.79 -16.68 6.83
N ARG A 403 -11.03 -17.01 7.23
CA ARG A 403 -11.67 -16.53 8.47
C ARG A 403 -10.82 -16.81 9.71
N LYS A 404 -10.16 -17.97 9.78
CA LYS A 404 -9.29 -18.33 10.91
C LYS A 404 -8.13 -17.35 11.09
N LEU A 405 -7.61 -16.76 10.01
CA LEU A 405 -6.53 -15.78 10.06
C LEU A 405 -6.94 -14.48 10.78
N PHE A 406 -8.23 -14.16 10.82
CA PHE A 406 -8.73 -12.98 11.52
C PHE A 406 -8.84 -13.21 13.03
N GLY A 407 -8.79 -14.46 13.50
CA GLY A 407 -8.77 -14.82 14.93
C GLY A 407 -10.15 -15.06 15.53
N GLY A 408 -10.99 -15.88 14.87
CA GLY A 408 -12.43 -16.08 15.12
C GLY A 408 -12.89 -16.67 16.47
N GLY A 409 -12.36 -16.17 17.59
CA GLY A 409 -12.93 -16.38 18.92
C GLY A 409 -13.91 -15.27 19.32
N GLU A 410 -14.88 -15.61 20.16
CA GLU A 410 -15.74 -14.63 20.83
C GLU A 410 -14.87 -13.73 21.74
N GLY A 411 -14.86 -12.40 21.54
CA GLY A 411 -14.35 -11.45 22.52
C GLY A 411 -13.27 -10.44 22.09
N GLN A 412 -12.75 -10.48 20.87
CA GLN A 412 -11.83 -9.44 20.35
C GLN A 412 -12.24 -8.93 18.97
N SER A 413 -13.34 -8.19 18.89
CA SER A 413 -13.68 -7.51 17.65
C SER A 413 -12.71 -6.35 17.42
N VAL A 414 -12.13 -6.30 16.22
CA VAL A 414 -11.46 -5.10 15.72
C VAL A 414 -12.44 -3.93 15.77
N ARG A 415 -11.96 -2.75 16.18
CA ARG A 415 -12.72 -1.51 16.22
C ARG A 415 -12.20 -0.57 15.15
N SER A 416 -13.07 0.16 14.47
CA SER A 416 -12.68 1.19 13.50
C SER A 416 -12.89 2.57 14.09
N ALA A 417 -11.91 3.46 14.02
CA ALA A 417 -12.03 4.82 14.56
C ALA A 417 -13.26 5.55 13.97
N TYR A 418 -13.33 5.68 12.64
CA TYR A 418 -14.45 6.36 12.00
C TYR A 418 -15.71 5.50 11.98
N GLY A 419 -15.59 4.20 11.73
CA GLY A 419 -16.74 3.29 11.74
C GLY A 419 -17.48 3.24 13.07
N GLU A 420 -16.78 3.42 14.20
CA GLU A 420 -17.38 3.37 15.54
C GLU A 420 -17.96 4.70 16.02
N VAL A 421 -17.19 5.80 15.95
CA VAL A 421 -17.63 7.07 16.55
C VAL A 421 -18.03 8.13 15.52
N GLY A 422 -17.78 7.90 14.22
CA GLY A 422 -18.10 8.86 13.16
C GLY A 422 -19.59 9.18 13.05
N GLY A 423 -20.45 8.21 13.35
CA GLY A 423 -21.91 8.40 13.36
C GLY A 423 -22.43 9.25 14.52
N LEU A 424 -21.61 9.49 15.56
CA LEU A 424 -21.96 10.34 16.70
C LEU A 424 -21.70 11.82 16.40
N ILE A 425 -20.85 12.11 15.41
CA ILE A 425 -20.43 13.47 15.08
C ILE A 425 -21.40 14.07 14.06
N LYS A 426 -22.38 14.84 14.52
CA LYS A 426 -23.40 15.47 13.66
C LYS A 426 -22.83 16.32 12.52
N ALA A 427 -21.68 16.96 12.73
CA ALA A 427 -21.03 17.77 11.69
C ALA A 427 -20.51 16.94 10.49
N GLU A 428 -20.46 15.61 10.62
CA GLU A 428 -20.05 14.67 9.59
C GLU A 428 -21.24 13.95 8.92
N GLU A 429 -22.48 14.28 9.31
CA GLU A 429 -23.69 13.77 8.65
C GLU A 429 -23.65 14.13 7.15
N GLY A 430 -23.97 13.15 6.29
CA GLY A 430 -23.86 13.30 4.84
C GLY A 430 -22.44 13.11 4.28
N LYS A 431 -21.43 12.85 5.12
CA LYS A 431 -20.05 12.53 4.70
C LYS A 431 -19.66 11.07 4.97
N TRP A 432 -20.63 10.26 5.36
CA TRP A 432 -20.44 8.85 5.68
C TRP A 432 -20.48 7.96 4.44
N TYR A 433 -19.91 6.76 4.53
CA TYR A 433 -19.87 5.78 3.45
C TYR A 433 -21.27 5.37 3.01
N VAL A 434 -22.22 5.26 3.95
CA VAL A 434 -23.62 4.96 3.63
C VAL A 434 -24.32 6.07 2.84
N ASP A 435 -23.79 7.30 2.84
CA ASP A 435 -24.29 8.43 2.06
C ASP A 435 -23.63 8.53 0.69
N ARG A 436 -22.67 7.64 0.38
CA ARG A 436 -22.00 7.63 -0.92
C ARG A 436 -23.03 7.54 -2.04
N PRO A 437 -22.97 8.42 -3.06
CA PRO A 437 -23.84 8.31 -4.21
C PRO A 437 -23.71 6.93 -4.85
N GLY A 438 -24.83 6.29 -5.15
CA GLY A 438 -24.86 5.00 -5.84
C GLY A 438 -24.38 5.06 -7.30
N GLU A 439 -24.03 6.25 -7.79
CA GLU A 439 -23.54 6.52 -9.13
C GLU A 439 -22.14 5.93 -9.33
N VAL A 440 -22.06 4.70 -9.85
CA VAL A 440 -20.82 4.19 -10.41
C VAL A 440 -20.73 4.70 -11.85
N GLN A 441 -19.85 5.68 -12.09
CA GLN A 441 -19.48 6.06 -13.44
C GLN A 441 -18.67 4.90 -14.05
N SER A 442 -19.28 4.18 -14.97
CA SER A 442 -18.60 3.16 -15.76
C SER A 442 -17.64 3.83 -16.73
N GLY A 443 -16.54 3.16 -17.11
CA GLY A 443 -15.52 3.71 -18.02
C GLY A 443 -16.04 4.14 -19.41
N ASN A 444 -17.29 3.78 -19.74
CA ASN A 444 -18.03 4.20 -20.93
C ASN A 444 -18.98 5.40 -20.67
N GLY A 445 -18.87 6.06 -19.51
CA GLY A 445 -19.68 7.23 -19.15
C GLY A 445 -21.07 6.93 -18.60
N TRP A 446 -21.46 5.65 -18.47
CA TRP A 446 -22.77 5.27 -17.93
C TRP A 446 -22.79 5.39 -16.41
N VAL A 447 -23.79 6.11 -15.91
CA VAL A 447 -24.07 6.21 -14.49
C VAL A 447 -25.17 5.21 -14.16
N VAL A 448 -24.86 4.17 -13.40
CA VAL A 448 -25.89 3.32 -12.81
C VAL A 448 -26.47 4.06 -11.62
N LYS A 449 -27.71 4.53 -11.73
CA LYS A 449 -28.42 5.10 -10.58
C LYS A 449 -28.92 3.96 -9.70
N GLU A 450 -28.54 4.00 -8.44
CA GLU A 450 -29.05 3.09 -7.43
C GLU A 450 -30.54 3.36 -7.17
N ASP A 451 -31.30 2.29 -6.95
CA ASP A 451 -32.70 2.36 -6.57
C ASP A 451 -32.85 3.13 -5.23
N PRO A 452 -33.65 4.21 -5.17
CA PRO A 452 -33.87 4.98 -3.96
C PRO A 452 -34.33 4.12 -2.77
N GLU A 453 -35.13 3.08 -2.99
CA GLU A 453 -35.57 2.20 -1.90
C GLU A 453 -34.41 1.37 -1.34
N VAL A 454 -33.45 0.99 -2.18
CA VAL A 454 -32.22 0.31 -1.75
C VAL A 454 -31.35 1.29 -0.95
N ALA A 455 -31.20 2.52 -1.42
CA ALA A 455 -30.45 3.58 -0.76
C ALA A 455 -31.05 3.97 0.62
N GLU A 456 -32.37 3.93 0.76
CA GLU A 456 -33.03 4.15 2.06
C GLU A 456 -32.93 2.93 2.96
N ARG A 457 -33.08 1.72 2.42
CA ARG A 457 -32.97 0.48 3.20
C ARG A 457 -31.57 0.29 3.79
N ARG A 458 -30.51 0.67 3.06
CA ARG A 458 -29.13 0.57 3.57
C ARG A 458 -28.84 1.52 4.74
N LYS A 459 -29.65 2.56 4.97
CA LYS A 459 -29.50 3.48 6.12
C LYS A 459 -30.16 2.98 7.39
N LYS A 460 -30.98 1.92 7.30
CA LYS A 460 -31.70 1.33 8.44
C LYS A 460 -30.86 0.29 9.18
N GLY A 461 -31.14 0.11 10.46
CA GLY A 461 -30.47 -0.86 11.35
C GLY A 461 -30.28 -0.28 12.74
N SER A 462 -30.01 -1.15 13.71
CA SER A 462 -29.50 -0.75 15.03
C SER A 462 -28.14 -0.06 14.91
N TRP A 463 -27.74 0.69 15.93
CA TRP A 463 -26.45 1.37 15.95
C TRP A 463 -25.29 0.38 15.72
N GLU A 464 -25.30 -0.74 16.43
CA GLU A 464 -24.27 -1.78 16.38
C GLU A 464 -24.18 -2.42 14.99
N GLU A 465 -25.32 -2.63 14.33
CA GLU A 465 -25.35 -3.12 12.95
C GLU A 465 -24.73 -2.11 11.98
N ARG A 466 -25.04 -0.82 12.14
CA ARG A 466 -24.51 0.25 11.29
C ARG A 466 -23.01 0.45 11.47
N VAL A 467 -22.52 0.42 12.71
CA VAL A 467 -21.08 0.44 13.03
C VAL A 467 -20.37 -0.75 12.39
N ARG A 468 -20.89 -1.98 12.57
CA ARG A 468 -20.33 -3.17 11.94
C ARG A 468 -20.39 -3.09 10.41
N ARG A 469 -21.42 -2.46 9.83
CA ARG A 469 -21.47 -2.23 8.38
C ARG A 469 -20.38 -1.30 7.86
N GLY A 470 -19.74 -0.53 8.73
CA GLY A 470 -18.87 0.58 8.33
C GLY A 470 -19.67 1.68 7.66
N ASP A 471 -20.96 1.83 8.02
CA ASP A 471 -21.83 2.88 7.48
C ASP A 471 -21.20 4.27 7.69
N PHE A 472 -20.54 4.45 8.84
CA PHE A 472 -19.97 5.71 9.32
C PHE A 472 -18.50 5.91 8.94
N GLU A 473 -17.90 4.98 8.20
CA GLU A 473 -16.60 5.22 7.60
C GLU A 473 -16.67 6.44 6.66
N PRO A 474 -15.57 7.16 6.40
CA PRO A 474 -15.63 8.31 5.51
C PRO A 474 -16.01 7.91 4.09
N MET A 475 -16.79 8.77 3.43
CA MET A 475 -17.22 8.55 2.06
C MET A 475 -16.05 8.49 1.05
N TRP A 476 -15.01 9.31 1.26
CA TRP A 476 -13.93 9.55 0.29
C TRP A 476 -12.52 9.25 0.82
N THR A 477 -12.36 8.34 1.77
CA THR A 477 -11.02 7.91 2.25
C THR A 477 -10.23 7.07 1.27
N ASN A 478 -10.83 6.66 0.15
CA ASN A 478 -10.26 5.68 -0.78
C ASN A 478 -9.75 4.42 -0.06
N CYS A 479 -10.50 3.92 0.92
CA CYS A 479 -10.18 2.70 1.69
C CYS A 479 -9.03 2.83 2.70
N SER A 480 -8.71 4.06 3.14
CA SER A 480 -7.86 4.28 4.32
C SER A 480 -8.64 4.08 5.63
N TYR A 481 -8.04 3.38 6.60
CA TYR A 481 -8.64 3.08 7.91
C TYR A 481 -7.67 3.29 9.06
N ILE A 482 -8.20 3.46 10.28
CA ILE A 482 -7.46 3.33 11.55
C ILE A 482 -8.22 2.31 12.40
N PHE A 483 -7.69 1.09 12.45
CA PHE A 483 -8.24 0.00 13.25
C PHE A 483 -7.53 -0.12 14.59
N LEU A 484 -8.29 -0.49 15.62
CA LEU A 484 -7.82 -0.81 16.95
C LEU A 484 -8.10 -2.29 17.24
N LEU A 485 -7.04 -3.03 17.52
CA LEU A 485 -7.09 -4.35 18.11
C LEU A 485 -6.97 -4.17 19.63
N PRO A 486 -7.97 -4.60 20.41
CA PRO A 486 -7.90 -4.47 21.86
C PRO A 486 -6.72 -5.27 22.44
N PRO A 487 -6.25 -4.90 23.64
CA PRO A 487 -5.27 -5.69 24.39
C PRO A 487 -5.70 -7.16 24.55
N SER A 488 -4.74 -8.07 24.76
CA SER A 488 -5.03 -9.51 24.90
C SER A 488 -6.03 -9.78 26.03
N PRO A 489 -7.07 -10.64 25.85
CA PRO A 489 -8.15 -10.82 26.84
C PRO A 489 -7.65 -11.48 28.13
N SER A 490 -6.50 -12.14 28.07
CA SER A 490 -5.84 -12.78 29.21
C SER A 490 -5.33 -11.79 30.25
N LEU A 491 -5.32 -10.48 29.93
CA LEU A 491 -5.10 -9.42 30.90
C LEU A 491 -6.47 -8.91 31.38
N HIS A 492 -7.08 -9.63 32.33
CA HIS A 492 -8.14 -9.06 33.17
C HIS A 492 -7.55 -7.88 33.93
N SER A 493 -7.71 -6.69 33.36
CA SER A 493 -7.28 -5.46 33.98
C SER A 493 -8.50 -4.61 34.32
N SER A 494 -8.47 -4.01 35.50
CA SER A 494 -9.36 -2.91 35.89
C SER A 494 -9.15 -1.65 35.04
N THR A 495 -8.25 -1.69 34.04
CA THR A 495 -8.03 -0.57 33.10
C THR A 495 -9.15 -0.48 32.07
N PRO A 496 -9.69 0.73 31.82
CA PRO A 496 -10.65 0.96 30.76
C PRO A 496 -10.06 0.61 29.38
N ALA A 497 -10.93 0.19 28.45
CA ALA A 497 -10.53 0.02 27.06
C ALA A 497 -10.20 1.38 26.40
N PRO A 498 -9.33 1.42 25.37
CA PRO A 498 -9.07 2.66 24.65
C PRO A 498 -10.33 3.28 24.07
N ARG A 499 -10.42 4.61 24.03
CA ARG A 499 -11.61 5.35 23.58
C ARG A 499 -11.22 6.43 22.58
N PHE A 500 -11.87 6.44 21.42
CA PHE A 500 -11.69 7.53 20.46
C PHE A 500 -12.34 8.80 21.02
N THR A 501 -11.53 9.86 21.20
CA THR A 501 -11.96 11.14 21.77
C THR A 501 -12.33 12.16 20.69
N SER A 502 -11.63 12.11 19.55
CA SER A 502 -11.88 13.03 18.45
C SER A 502 -11.53 12.39 17.10
N LEU A 503 -12.16 12.85 16.03
CA LEU A 503 -11.82 12.52 14.65
C LEU A 503 -11.46 13.80 13.89
N LEU A 504 -10.50 13.71 12.97
CA LEU A 504 -10.31 14.78 12.00
C LEU A 504 -11.46 14.74 11.00
N LYS A 505 -12.23 15.83 10.88
CA LYS A 505 -13.35 15.91 9.95
C LYS A 505 -12.91 15.57 8.52
N THR A 506 -13.82 15.09 7.69
CA THR A 506 -13.54 14.80 6.27
C THR A 506 -14.01 15.96 5.39
N HIS A 507 -13.40 16.10 4.22
CA HIS A 507 -13.91 17.02 3.21
C HIS A 507 -15.30 16.59 2.72
N SER A 508 -16.12 17.55 2.32
CA SER A 508 -17.34 17.26 1.58
C SER A 508 -17.02 16.95 0.11
N THR A 509 -17.95 16.31 -0.58
CA THR A 509 -17.83 16.03 -2.02
C THR A 509 -17.65 17.32 -2.83
N GLU A 510 -18.34 18.39 -2.43
CA GLU A 510 -18.28 19.71 -3.06
C GLU A 510 -16.89 20.34 -2.91
N THR A 511 -16.29 20.24 -1.72
CA THR A 511 -14.93 20.74 -1.47
C THR A 511 -13.90 20.01 -2.32
N LEU A 512 -13.93 18.66 -2.33
CA LEU A 512 -12.98 17.86 -3.12
C LEU A 512 -13.10 18.15 -4.61
N GLY A 513 -14.32 18.32 -5.12
CA GLY A 513 -14.59 18.51 -6.54
C GLY A 513 -14.07 17.35 -7.39
N ARG A 514 -13.78 17.62 -8.68
CA ARG A 514 -13.23 16.62 -9.60
C ARG A 514 -11.73 16.86 -9.84
N GLY A 515 -10.98 15.77 -9.96
CA GLY A 515 -9.57 15.81 -10.39
C GLY A 515 -8.61 16.18 -9.27
N LEU A 516 -8.50 15.35 -8.23
CA LEU A 516 -7.43 15.43 -7.24
C LEU A 516 -6.09 14.94 -7.85
N PRO A 517 -4.93 15.35 -7.32
CA PRO A 517 -4.70 16.41 -6.33
C PRO A 517 -5.07 17.83 -6.81
N ARG A 518 -5.44 18.73 -5.89
CA ARG A 518 -5.85 20.10 -6.22
C ARG A 518 -5.22 21.15 -5.32
N MET A 519 -4.72 22.22 -5.94
CA MET A 519 -4.04 23.30 -5.25
C MET A 519 -5.02 24.02 -4.32
N GLY A 520 -4.63 24.18 -3.05
CA GLY A 520 -5.49 24.83 -2.07
C GLY A 520 -6.60 23.94 -1.51
N ILE A 521 -6.73 22.70 -1.98
CA ILE A 521 -7.75 21.74 -1.50
C ILE A 521 -7.08 20.54 -0.86
N GLU A 522 -6.47 19.66 -1.67
CA GLU A 522 -5.97 18.36 -1.22
C GLU A 522 -4.72 18.00 -2.05
N PRO A 523 -3.52 17.95 -1.43
CA PRO A 523 -2.26 17.71 -2.13
C PRO A 523 -2.02 16.25 -2.57
N SER A 524 -2.84 15.31 -2.13
CA SER A 524 -2.87 13.92 -2.60
C SER A 524 -4.15 13.64 -3.41
N ASP A 525 -4.27 12.45 -4.00
CA ASP A 525 -5.54 11.95 -4.53
C ASP A 525 -6.37 11.21 -3.47
N HIS A 526 -5.82 11.07 -2.26
CA HIS A 526 -6.46 10.52 -1.08
C HIS A 526 -6.53 11.57 0.02
N VAL A 527 -7.61 11.57 0.80
CA VAL A 527 -7.73 12.44 1.98
C VAL A 527 -7.11 11.76 3.18
N SER A 528 -6.23 12.46 3.90
CA SER A 528 -5.68 11.94 5.15
C SER A 528 -6.76 11.82 6.22
N ILE A 529 -6.72 10.76 7.03
CA ILE A 529 -7.61 10.61 8.18
C ILE A 529 -6.81 10.54 9.47
N ALA A 530 -7.41 11.03 10.55
CA ALA A 530 -6.77 11.01 11.84
C ALA A 530 -7.78 10.89 12.98
N CYS A 531 -7.36 10.27 14.07
CA CYS A 531 -8.13 10.18 15.30
C CYS A 531 -7.26 10.57 16.49
N LYS A 532 -7.91 11.05 17.55
CA LYS A 532 -7.38 11.06 18.89
C LYS A 532 -8.00 9.92 19.67
N VAL A 533 -7.18 9.22 20.44
CA VAL A 533 -7.59 8.08 21.24
C VAL A 533 -6.96 8.19 22.62
N GLU A 534 -7.79 8.04 23.65
CA GLU A 534 -7.34 7.90 25.02
C GLU A 534 -7.00 6.42 25.29
N VAL A 535 -5.77 6.16 25.73
CA VAL A 535 -5.27 4.82 26.12
C VAL A 535 -4.90 4.79 27.60
N PHE A 536 -5.02 3.65 28.27
CA PHE A 536 -4.91 3.54 29.73
C PHE A 536 -3.67 2.76 30.17
#